data_AF-A0A5C8WPX6-F1
#
_entry.id   AF-A0A5C8WPX6-F1
#
_cell.length_a   1.000
_cell.length_b   1.000
_cell.length_c   1.000
_cell.angle_alpha   90.00
_cell.angle_beta   90.00
_cell.angle_gamma   90.00
#
_symmetry.space_group_name_H-M   'P 1'
#
loop_
_entity.id
_entity.type
_entity.pdbx_description
1 polymer ?
#
loop_
_entity_poly.entity_id
_entity_poly.type
_entity_poly.pdbx_seq_one_letter_code
_entity_poly.pdbx_strand_id
1 'polypeptide(L)'
;MTSRLVKALALFNRKERFWLLSEAVGEAFQKLSPDYLASLSKEIGVSIPEDAWWAFDYHFEWLYAVLFSSPAFNPSPGDAIKTNSEKLIRSNQEDMDLIVAFDDVIVIVEAKLSTSWSNKQTASKARRLSALPTAHARCFYVLTSPVRPTKLNMDGWPEWALRTPLPHPSFYWLPLKPQGAPQKPLMVSKCDHEGNRSREGTYWNVFDA
;
A
#
# COMPACT_ATOMS: atom_id res chain seq x y z
N MET A 1 -24.56 3.29 -4.57
CA MET A 1 -23.95 4.41 -5.33
C MET A 1 -22.52 4.55 -4.85
N THR A 2 -21.54 4.59 -5.76
CA THR A 2 -20.12 4.78 -5.40
C THR A 2 -19.91 6.10 -4.65
N SER A 3 -19.19 6.06 -3.52
CA SER A 3 -18.95 7.22 -2.66
C SER A 3 -18.13 8.31 -3.38
N ARG A 4 -18.22 9.56 -2.91
CA ARG A 4 -17.43 10.67 -3.48
C ARG A 4 -15.93 10.45 -3.31
N LEU A 5 -15.52 9.89 -2.17
CA LEU A 5 -14.14 9.49 -1.91
C LEU A 5 -13.62 8.51 -2.97
N VAL A 6 -14.37 7.44 -3.22
CA VAL A 6 -13.97 6.43 -4.21
C VAL A 6 -13.90 7.02 -5.61
N LYS A 7 -14.86 7.88 -5.99
CA LYS A 7 -14.82 8.59 -7.28
C LYS A 7 -13.57 9.46 -7.41
N ALA A 8 -13.22 10.21 -6.35
CA ALA A 8 -12.02 11.04 -6.34
C ALA A 8 -10.73 10.21 -6.46
N LEU A 9 -10.63 9.11 -5.73
CA LEU A 9 -9.48 8.19 -5.82
C LEU A 9 -9.32 7.62 -7.25
N ALA A 10 -10.42 7.18 -7.86
CA ALA A 10 -10.42 6.65 -9.22
C ALA A 10 -9.94 7.68 -10.25
N LEU A 11 -10.36 8.95 -10.14
CA LEU A 11 -9.96 10.03 -11.06
C LEU A 11 -8.45 10.29 -11.08
N PHE A 12 -7.77 10.10 -9.94
CA PHE A 12 -6.32 10.29 -9.86
C PHE A 12 -5.52 9.06 -10.26
N ASN A 13 -6.15 7.89 -10.43
CA ASN A 13 -5.42 6.67 -10.82
C ASN A 13 -4.93 6.75 -12.27
N ARG A 14 -3.70 7.24 -12.44
CA ARG A 14 -3.04 7.33 -13.75
C ARG A 14 -1.84 6.38 -13.89
N LYS A 15 -1.79 5.31 -13.09
CA LYS A 15 -0.67 4.37 -13.14
C LYS A 15 -0.74 3.53 -14.41
N GLU A 16 0.25 3.69 -15.29
CA GLU A 16 0.29 3.00 -16.59
C GLU A 16 0.12 1.47 -16.47
N ARG A 17 0.77 0.85 -15.49
CA ARG A 17 0.65 -0.60 -15.22
C ARG A 17 -0.79 -1.04 -14.92
N PHE A 18 -1.55 -0.23 -14.19
CA PHE A 18 -2.95 -0.53 -13.90
C PHE A 18 -3.79 -0.55 -15.18
N TRP A 19 -3.66 0.48 -16.01
CA TRP A 19 -4.40 0.59 -17.28
C TRP A 19 -4.00 -0.49 -18.27
N LEU A 20 -2.70 -0.80 -18.36
CA LEU A 20 -2.19 -1.89 -19.20
C LEU A 20 -2.76 -3.24 -18.77
N LEU A 21 -2.78 -3.55 -17.47
CA LEU A 21 -3.33 -4.82 -16.97
C LEU A 21 -4.84 -4.91 -17.18
N SER A 22 -5.56 -3.80 -17.00
CA SER A 22 -7.00 -3.73 -17.28
C SER A 22 -7.30 -4.05 -18.76
N GLU A 23 -6.49 -3.55 -19.68
CA GLU A 23 -6.64 -3.84 -21.11
C GLU A 23 -6.21 -5.27 -21.45
N ALA A 24 -5.05 -5.70 -20.94
CA ALA A 24 -4.46 -6.98 -21.31
C ALA A 24 -5.19 -8.20 -20.72
N VAL A 25 -5.78 -8.06 -19.53
CA VAL A 25 -6.44 -9.16 -18.81
C VAL A 25 -7.98 -9.04 -18.84
N GLY A 26 -8.51 -7.83 -18.98
CA GLY A 26 -9.96 -7.59 -19.03
C GLY A 26 -10.66 -7.74 -17.69
N GLU A 27 -11.91 -8.23 -17.71
CA GLU A 27 -12.81 -8.28 -16.54
C GLU A 27 -12.20 -9.01 -15.33
N ALA A 28 -11.40 -10.05 -15.57
CA ALA A 28 -10.74 -10.81 -14.50
C ALA A 28 -9.78 -9.96 -13.66
N PHE A 29 -9.21 -8.89 -14.22
CA PHE A 29 -8.39 -7.93 -13.48
C PHE A 29 -9.19 -6.81 -12.84
N GLN A 30 -10.51 -6.72 -13.02
CA GLN A 30 -11.30 -5.61 -12.44
C GLN A 30 -11.74 -5.89 -10.99
N LYS A 31 -11.65 -7.15 -10.53
CA LYS A 31 -12.14 -7.57 -9.22
C LYS A 31 -11.03 -8.24 -8.40
N LEU A 32 -10.91 -7.86 -7.13
CA LEU A 32 -10.13 -8.62 -6.16
C LEU A 32 -10.85 -9.94 -5.86
N SER A 33 -10.10 -10.98 -5.51
CA SER A 33 -10.72 -12.27 -5.20
C SER A 33 -11.56 -12.19 -3.92
N PRO A 34 -12.73 -12.86 -3.86
CA PRO A 34 -13.56 -12.88 -2.65
C PRO A 34 -12.81 -13.37 -1.41
N ASP A 35 -11.97 -14.40 -1.55
CA ASP A 35 -11.16 -14.94 -0.45
C ASP A 35 -10.15 -13.91 0.09
N TYR A 36 -9.57 -13.10 -0.80
CA TYR A 36 -8.67 -12.03 -0.39
C TYR A 36 -9.42 -10.94 0.37
N LEU A 37 -10.57 -10.48 -0.16
CA LEU A 37 -11.41 -9.47 0.49
C LEU A 37 -11.92 -9.96 1.85
N ALA A 38 -12.34 -11.21 1.97
CA ALA A 38 -12.78 -11.80 3.24
C ALA A 38 -11.63 -11.84 4.27
N SER A 39 -10.43 -12.21 3.83
CA SER A 39 -9.25 -12.26 4.71
C SER A 39 -8.82 -10.85 5.15
N LEU A 40 -8.82 -9.89 4.23
CA LEU A 40 -8.50 -8.48 4.52
C LEU A 40 -9.55 -7.87 5.46
N SER A 41 -10.82 -8.13 5.20
CA SER A 41 -11.96 -7.69 6.01
C SER A 41 -11.86 -8.19 7.45
N LYS A 42 -11.59 -9.49 7.63
CA LYS A 42 -11.31 -10.09 8.94
C LYS A 42 -10.12 -9.44 9.63
N GLU A 43 -9.05 -9.14 8.90
CA GLU A 43 -7.84 -8.54 9.46
C GLU A 43 -8.08 -7.09 9.94
N ILE A 44 -8.85 -6.30 9.22
CA ILE A 44 -9.12 -4.91 9.65
C ILE A 44 -10.38 -4.78 10.54
N GLY A 45 -11.16 -5.84 10.69
CA GLY A 45 -12.41 -5.83 11.47
C GLY A 45 -13.53 -5.02 10.82
N VAL A 46 -13.52 -4.85 9.50
CA VAL A 46 -14.51 -4.06 8.73
C VAL A 46 -14.95 -4.86 7.53
N SER A 47 -16.26 -4.95 7.28
CA SER A 47 -16.82 -5.61 6.10
C SER A 47 -16.40 -4.84 4.84
N ILE A 48 -15.64 -5.48 3.95
CA ILE A 48 -15.26 -4.91 2.65
C ILE A 48 -16.25 -5.43 1.61
N PRO A 49 -16.95 -4.57 0.87
CA PRO A 49 -17.89 -5.02 -0.15
C PRO A 49 -17.16 -5.61 -1.38
N GLU A 50 -17.83 -6.51 -2.10
CA GLU A 50 -17.25 -7.17 -3.28
C GLU A 50 -16.94 -6.21 -4.43
N ASP A 51 -17.63 -5.06 -4.47
CA ASP A 51 -17.45 -3.99 -5.45
C ASP A 51 -16.55 -2.84 -4.94
N ALA A 52 -15.78 -3.08 -3.87
CA ALA A 52 -14.79 -2.12 -3.39
C ALA A 52 -13.81 -1.74 -4.52
N TRP A 53 -13.55 -0.44 -4.65
CA TRP A 53 -12.59 0.06 -5.63
C TRP A 53 -11.16 -0.22 -5.15
N TRP A 54 -10.24 -0.44 -6.09
CA TRP A 54 -8.84 -0.69 -5.75
C TRP A 54 -7.89 -0.26 -6.87
N ALA A 55 -6.62 -0.09 -6.53
CA ALA A 55 -5.54 0.16 -7.49
C ALA A 55 -4.19 -0.36 -6.98
N PHE A 56 -3.35 -0.86 -7.89
CA PHE A 56 -1.94 -1.16 -7.60
C PHE A 56 -1.05 0.07 -7.80
N ASP A 57 0.05 0.11 -7.06
CA ASP A 57 1.09 1.14 -7.15
C ASP A 57 0.53 2.57 -7.12
N TYR A 58 -0.45 2.82 -6.25
CA TYR A 58 -1.10 4.11 -6.16
C TYR A 58 -0.18 5.12 -5.49
N HIS A 59 -0.03 6.32 -6.06
CA HIS A 59 0.96 7.26 -5.56
C HIS A 59 0.49 7.94 -4.26
N PHE A 60 1.43 8.13 -3.33
CA PHE A 60 1.15 8.80 -2.06
C PHE A 60 0.61 10.23 -2.24
N GLU A 61 1.15 10.97 -3.21
CA GLU A 61 0.72 12.35 -3.51
C GLU A 61 -0.71 12.43 -4.04
N TRP A 62 -1.16 11.41 -4.77
CA TRP A 62 -2.54 11.33 -5.27
C TRP A 62 -3.51 11.14 -4.11
N LEU A 63 -3.18 10.23 -3.19
CA LEU A 63 -3.98 10.01 -1.99
C LEU A 63 -4.04 11.28 -1.12
N TYR A 64 -2.90 11.96 -0.93
CA TYR A 64 -2.86 13.23 -0.22
C TYR A 64 -3.78 14.26 -0.86
N ALA A 65 -3.70 14.46 -2.19
CA ALA A 65 -4.54 15.42 -2.91
C ALA A 65 -6.04 15.12 -2.76
N VAL A 66 -6.42 13.84 -2.84
CA VAL A 66 -7.82 13.41 -2.63
C VAL A 66 -8.27 13.72 -1.21
N LEU A 67 -7.51 13.31 -0.20
CA LEU A 67 -7.87 13.54 1.20
C LEU A 67 -7.89 15.02 1.57
N PHE A 68 -7.01 15.83 0.96
CA PHE A 68 -6.98 17.28 1.13
C PHE A 68 -8.24 17.96 0.54
N SER A 69 -8.88 17.37 -0.47
CA SER A 69 -10.14 17.86 -1.05
C SER A 69 -11.40 17.52 -0.24
N SER A 70 -11.23 16.92 0.93
CA SER A 70 -12.31 16.62 1.87
C SER A 70 -12.96 17.90 2.45
N PRO A 71 -14.21 17.83 2.95
CA PRO A 71 -15.13 16.68 2.91
C PRO A 71 -15.82 16.51 1.55
N ALA A 72 -15.63 17.43 0.61
CA ALA A 72 -16.29 17.39 -0.69
C ALA A 72 -15.83 16.21 -1.55
N PHE A 73 -14.55 15.82 -1.42
CA PHE A 73 -13.89 14.84 -2.27
C PHE A 73 -14.16 15.10 -3.75
N ASN A 74 -14.00 16.37 -4.15
CA ASN A 74 -14.32 16.82 -5.50
C ASN A 74 -13.11 17.54 -6.12
N PRO A 75 -12.00 16.83 -6.35
CA PRO A 75 -10.84 17.42 -6.99
C PRO A 75 -11.19 17.82 -8.43
N SER A 76 -10.98 19.08 -8.81
CA SER A 76 -11.29 19.57 -10.15
C SER A 76 -10.10 20.33 -10.76
N PRO A 77 -9.80 20.12 -12.06
CA PRO A 77 -8.88 20.99 -12.79
C PRO A 77 -9.37 22.45 -12.72
N GLY A 78 -8.46 23.39 -12.46
CA GLY A 78 -8.81 24.81 -12.33
C GLY A 78 -9.21 25.25 -10.92
N ASP A 79 -9.17 24.35 -9.93
CA ASP A 79 -9.25 24.72 -8.52
C ASP A 79 -8.15 25.73 -8.14
N ALA A 80 -8.41 26.51 -7.08
CA ALA A 80 -7.44 27.47 -6.56
C ALA A 80 -6.08 26.82 -6.24
N ILE A 81 -4.99 27.49 -6.62
CA ILE A 81 -3.62 27.06 -6.37
C ILE A 81 -3.44 26.75 -4.89
N LYS A 82 -2.94 25.55 -4.59
CA LYS A 82 -2.64 25.12 -3.22
C LYS A 82 -1.16 25.33 -2.93
N THR A 83 -0.86 25.78 -1.72
CA THR A 83 0.53 25.87 -1.28
C THR A 83 1.08 24.46 -0.99
N ASN A 84 2.37 24.27 -1.20
CA ASN A 84 3.10 23.04 -0.88
C ASN A 84 4.22 23.33 0.12
N SER A 85 3.94 24.18 1.11
CA SER A 85 4.91 24.61 2.14
C SER A 85 5.47 23.43 2.94
N GLU A 86 4.65 22.42 3.20
CA GLU A 86 5.03 21.19 3.91
C GLU A 86 5.81 20.20 3.03
N LYS A 87 5.98 20.51 1.73
CA LYS A 87 6.68 19.67 0.74
C LYS A 87 6.13 18.25 0.72
N LEU A 88 4.81 18.11 0.74
CA LEU A 88 4.11 16.81 0.65
C LEU A 88 3.90 16.36 -0.80
N ILE A 89 3.87 17.32 -1.74
CA ILE A 89 3.96 17.06 -3.17
C ILE A 89 5.43 17.21 -3.59
N ARG A 90 6.15 16.11 -3.74
CA ARG A 90 7.59 16.06 -4.03
C ARG A 90 7.90 15.68 -5.47
N SER A 91 6.89 15.29 -6.26
CA SER A 91 7.06 14.69 -7.58
C SER A 91 7.96 13.44 -7.54
N ASN A 92 7.97 12.73 -6.41
CA ASN A 92 8.70 11.46 -6.29
C ASN A 92 7.75 10.27 -6.46
N GLN A 93 8.26 9.17 -7.00
CA GLN A 93 7.49 7.94 -7.19
C GLN A 93 7.60 7.09 -5.93
N GLU A 94 6.79 7.42 -4.94
CA GLU A 94 6.57 6.53 -3.81
C GLU A 94 5.13 6.04 -3.81
N ASP A 95 5.04 4.77 -4.17
CA ASP A 95 3.78 4.10 -4.42
C ASP A 95 3.38 3.30 -3.17
N MET A 96 2.08 3.05 -3.07
CA MET A 96 1.48 2.06 -2.19
C MET A 96 1.20 0.84 -3.03
N ASP A 97 1.64 -0.34 -2.59
CA ASP A 97 1.55 -1.55 -3.41
C ASP A 97 0.10 -1.82 -3.81
N LEU A 98 -0.85 -1.71 -2.88
CA LEU A 98 -2.28 -1.77 -3.15
C LEU A 98 -3.06 -0.79 -2.28
N ILE A 99 -4.08 -0.15 -2.84
CA ILE A 99 -5.12 0.58 -2.12
C ILE A 99 -6.48 -0.06 -2.39
N VAL A 100 -7.32 -0.18 -1.37
CA VAL A 100 -8.73 -0.60 -1.46
C VAL A 100 -9.59 0.46 -0.80
N ALA A 101 -10.68 0.88 -1.42
CA ALA A 101 -11.56 1.92 -0.88
C ALA A 101 -13.04 1.64 -1.16
N PHE A 102 -13.87 1.97 -0.17
CA PHE A 102 -15.32 1.85 -0.18
C PHE A 102 -15.87 2.82 0.86
N ASP A 103 -17.05 3.40 0.62
CA ASP A 103 -17.64 4.41 1.50
C ASP A 103 -16.63 5.52 1.90
N ASP A 104 -16.34 5.65 3.20
CA ASP A 104 -15.32 6.52 3.79
C ASP A 104 -14.05 5.75 4.23
N VAL A 105 -13.93 4.47 3.89
CA VAL A 105 -12.83 3.59 4.30
C VAL A 105 -11.75 3.51 3.22
N ILE A 106 -10.49 3.60 3.64
CA ILE A 106 -9.30 3.35 2.81
C ILE A 106 -8.42 2.33 3.50
N VAL A 107 -8.07 1.26 2.79
CA VAL A 107 -7.11 0.24 3.21
C VAL A 107 -5.88 0.36 2.33
N ILE A 108 -4.74 0.69 2.94
CA ILE A 108 -3.44 0.74 2.29
C ILE A 108 -2.70 -0.55 2.61
N VAL A 109 -2.25 -1.26 1.59
CA VAL A 109 -1.53 -2.52 1.74
C VAL A 109 -0.13 -2.37 1.17
N GLU A 110 0.88 -2.74 1.97
CA GLU A 110 2.28 -2.80 1.54
C GLU A 110 2.76 -4.26 1.55
N ALA A 111 3.33 -4.71 0.44
CA ALA A 111 3.75 -6.08 0.22
C ALA A 111 5.28 -6.25 0.28
N LYS A 112 5.72 -7.35 0.86
CA LYS A 112 7.07 -7.88 0.66
C LYS A 112 7.05 -9.38 0.49
N LEU A 113 7.70 -9.85 -0.57
CA LEU A 113 7.84 -11.28 -0.86
C LEU A 113 9.12 -11.86 -0.23
N SER A 114 10.29 -11.35 -0.64
CA SER A 114 11.60 -11.95 -0.34
C SER A 114 12.51 -11.12 0.56
N THR A 115 12.17 -9.84 0.75
CA THR A 115 12.93 -8.94 1.62
C THR A 115 12.18 -8.70 2.92
N SER A 116 12.89 -8.33 3.98
CA SER A 116 12.27 -7.80 5.19
C SER A 116 12.12 -6.28 5.11
N TRP A 117 11.17 -5.73 5.86
CA TRP A 117 11.13 -4.29 6.09
C TRP A 117 12.22 -3.91 7.08
N SER A 118 13.05 -2.94 6.72
CA SER A 118 13.95 -2.30 7.68
C SER A 118 13.22 -1.21 8.46
N ASN A 119 13.64 -0.97 9.71
CA ASN A 119 13.09 0.12 10.53
C ASN A 119 13.27 1.51 9.89
N LYS A 120 14.31 1.69 9.07
CA LYS A 120 14.51 2.93 8.32
C LYS A 120 13.42 3.13 7.25
N GLN A 121 13.09 2.08 6.52
CA GLN A 121 12.03 2.12 5.50
C GLN A 121 10.67 2.34 6.14
N THR A 122 10.35 1.61 7.21
CA THR A 122 9.06 1.76 7.91
C THR A 122 8.90 3.13 8.56
N ALA A 123 9.94 3.66 9.23
CA ALA A 123 9.90 5.00 9.80
C ALA A 123 9.70 6.08 8.72
N SER A 124 10.32 5.93 7.55
CA SER A 124 10.11 6.85 6.43
C SER A 124 8.68 6.80 5.91
N LYS A 125 8.09 5.60 5.77
CA LYS A 125 6.70 5.42 5.35
C LYS A 125 5.73 5.96 6.40
N ALA A 126 5.94 5.63 7.67
CA ALA A 126 5.12 6.08 8.80
C ALA A 126 5.00 7.60 8.88
N ARG A 127 6.11 8.34 8.75
CA ARG A 127 6.07 9.82 8.71
C ARG A 127 5.17 10.38 7.61
N ARG A 128 5.10 9.71 6.46
CA ARG A 128 4.22 10.11 5.37
C ARG A 128 2.78 9.77 5.70
N LEU A 129 2.51 8.53 6.11
CA LEU A 129 1.18 8.12 6.54
C LEU A 129 0.60 9.06 7.60
N SER A 130 1.41 9.48 8.59
CA SER A 130 1.00 10.44 9.62
C SER A 130 0.71 11.84 9.11
N ALA A 131 1.18 12.22 7.92
CA ALA A 131 0.90 13.50 7.28
C ALA A 131 -0.39 13.48 6.42
N LEU A 132 -1.08 12.35 6.30
CA LEU A 132 -2.33 12.28 5.54
C LEU A 132 -3.48 12.96 6.31
N PRO A 133 -4.27 13.85 5.68
CA PRO A 133 -5.42 14.50 6.30
C PRO A 133 -6.63 13.54 6.35
N THR A 134 -6.60 12.60 7.29
CA THR A 134 -7.55 11.48 7.41
C THR A 134 -8.83 11.80 8.17
N ALA A 135 -9.10 13.06 8.55
CA ALA A 135 -10.25 13.43 9.37
C ALA A 135 -11.62 13.04 8.78
N HIS A 136 -11.68 12.84 7.46
CA HIS A 136 -12.90 12.47 6.73
C HIS A 136 -12.84 11.08 6.09
N ALA A 137 -11.84 10.27 6.45
CA ALA A 137 -11.72 8.90 5.96
C ALA A 137 -11.13 7.98 7.04
N ARG A 138 -11.73 6.80 7.20
CA ARG A 138 -11.21 5.76 8.07
C ARG A 138 -10.10 4.99 7.35
N CYS A 139 -8.87 5.15 7.81
CA CYS A 139 -7.72 4.51 7.18
C CYS A 139 -7.29 3.23 7.91
N PHE A 140 -6.72 2.29 7.17
CA PHE A 140 -6.04 1.11 7.69
C PHE A 140 -4.71 0.93 6.94
N TYR A 141 -3.64 0.54 7.65
CA TYR A 141 -2.36 0.19 7.04
C TYR A 141 -2.02 -1.27 7.31
N VAL A 142 -1.96 -2.07 6.26
CA VAL A 142 -1.76 -3.52 6.33
C VAL A 142 -0.43 -3.88 5.69
N LEU A 143 0.39 -4.63 6.41
CA LEU A 143 1.58 -5.26 5.83
C LEU A 143 1.22 -6.66 5.33
N THR A 144 1.68 -7.04 4.15
CA THR A 144 1.51 -8.38 3.61
C THR A 144 2.84 -9.04 3.24
N SER A 145 3.09 -10.21 3.80
CA SER A 145 4.33 -10.96 3.56
C SER A 145 4.14 -12.44 3.88
N PRO A 146 5.01 -13.34 3.36
CA PRO A 146 4.96 -14.76 3.72
C PRO A 146 5.15 -15.00 5.23
N VAL A 147 6.02 -14.21 5.86
CA VAL A 147 6.33 -14.29 7.29
C VAL A 147 6.04 -12.95 7.96
N ARG A 148 5.34 -13.00 9.10
CA ARG A 148 5.03 -11.81 9.90
C ARG A 148 6.31 -11.13 10.41
N PRO A 149 6.48 -9.81 10.20
CA PRO A 149 7.59 -9.08 10.81
C PRO A 149 7.50 -9.07 12.34
N THR A 150 8.63 -9.30 13.01
CA THR A 150 8.70 -9.34 14.50
C THR A 150 9.59 -8.26 15.10
N LYS A 151 10.33 -7.51 14.29
CA LYS A 151 11.35 -6.53 14.74
C LYS A 151 11.07 -5.09 14.29
N LEU A 152 9.82 -4.79 13.92
CA LEU A 152 9.46 -3.46 13.47
C LEU A 152 9.35 -2.49 14.65
N ASN A 153 10.02 -1.36 14.54
CA ASN A 153 9.74 -0.20 15.37
C ASN A 153 8.52 0.54 14.80
N MET A 154 7.51 0.71 15.64
CA MET A 154 6.25 1.38 15.33
C MET A 154 6.16 2.81 15.89
N ASP A 155 7.25 3.33 16.45
CA ASP A 155 7.32 4.72 16.92
C ASP A 155 6.94 5.71 15.80
N GLY A 156 5.99 6.59 16.10
CA GLY A 156 5.52 7.62 15.16
C GLY A 156 4.56 7.11 14.07
N TRP A 157 4.15 5.85 14.12
CA TRP A 157 3.06 5.36 13.27
C TRP A 157 1.75 6.03 13.68
N PRO A 158 0.88 6.39 12.71
CA PRO A 158 -0.41 6.96 13.05
C PRO A 158 -1.30 5.88 13.68
N GLU A 159 -2.21 6.28 14.57
CA GLU A 159 -3.06 5.34 15.32
C GLU A 159 -3.84 4.37 14.42
N TRP A 160 -4.29 4.85 13.27
CA TRP A 160 -5.04 4.06 12.29
C TRP A 160 -4.19 2.98 11.58
N ALA A 161 -2.86 3.04 11.70
CA ALA A 161 -1.94 1.99 11.24
C ALA A 161 -1.66 0.92 12.31
N LEU A 162 -2.17 1.11 13.55
CA LEU A 162 -1.94 0.24 14.68
C LEU A 162 -3.21 -0.55 15.06
N ARG A 163 -3.01 -1.71 15.67
CA ARG A 163 -4.05 -2.55 16.30
C ARG A 163 -4.04 -2.33 17.80
N THR A 164 -5.23 -2.15 18.36
CA THR A 164 -5.52 -2.02 19.80
C THR A 164 -6.31 -3.22 20.33
N PRO A 165 -6.20 -3.58 21.62
CA PRO A 165 -5.50 -2.84 22.67
C PRO A 165 -4.15 -3.45 23.09
N LEU A 166 -3.44 -2.65 23.88
CA LEU A 166 -2.24 -2.94 24.69
C LEU A 166 -2.28 -4.32 25.40
N PRO A 167 -1.13 -4.87 25.86
CA PRO A 167 0.07 -4.17 26.36
C PRO A 167 1.05 -3.70 25.28
N HIS A 168 0.96 -4.21 24.06
CA HIS A 168 1.86 -3.81 22.98
C HIS A 168 1.07 -3.46 21.73
N PRO A 169 1.18 -2.22 21.21
CA PRO A 169 0.60 -1.91 19.90
C PRO A 169 1.13 -2.94 18.90
N SER A 170 0.25 -3.46 18.07
CA SER A 170 0.60 -4.31 16.93
C SER A 170 0.26 -3.55 15.65
N PHE A 171 0.62 -4.09 14.49
CA PHE A 171 0.15 -3.64 13.18
C PHE A 171 -0.78 -4.69 12.56
N TYR A 172 -1.53 -4.28 11.54
CA TYR A 172 -2.33 -5.19 10.71
C TYR A 172 -1.41 -5.99 9.78
N TRP A 173 -1.57 -7.30 9.77
CA TRP A 173 -0.76 -8.19 8.94
C TRP A 173 -1.60 -9.26 8.28
N LEU A 174 -1.45 -9.36 6.96
CA LEU A 174 -2.08 -10.41 6.16
C LEU A 174 -0.98 -11.34 5.60
N PRO A 175 -1.09 -12.67 5.73
CA PRO A 175 -0.12 -13.56 5.11
C PRO A 175 -0.22 -13.49 3.59
N LEU A 176 0.90 -13.19 2.93
CA LEU A 176 1.03 -13.30 1.48
C LEU A 176 1.31 -14.76 1.14
N LYS A 177 0.32 -15.46 0.59
CA LYS A 177 0.47 -16.87 0.16
C LYS A 177 0.87 -16.90 -1.32
N PRO A 178 2.12 -17.23 -1.67
CA PRO A 178 2.52 -17.39 -3.07
C PRO A 178 1.98 -18.70 -3.69
N GLN A 179 1.02 -19.37 -3.05
CA GLN A 179 0.52 -20.71 -3.42
C GLN A 179 -0.16 -20.75 -4.80
N GLY A 180 -0.52 -19.59 -5.37
CA GLY A 180 -1.00 -19.48 -6.75
C GLY A 180 0.11 -19.28 -7.80
N ALA A 181 1.36 -19.06 -7.39
CA ALA A 181 2.46 -18.90 -8.32
C ALA A 181 2.93 -20.28 -8.82
N PRO A 182 3.12 -20.48 -10.14
CA PRO A 182 3.49 -21.78 -10.70
C PRO A 182 4.89 -22.24 -10.28
N GLN A 183 5.73 -21.34 -9.75
CA GLN A 183 7.13 -21.62 -9.38
C GLN A 183 7.53 -20.84 -8.13
N LYS A 184 8.52 -21.36 -7.39
CA LYS A 184 9.17 -20.60 -6.32
C LYS A 184 9.87 -19.37 -6.90
N PRO A 185 9.67 -18.18 -6.33
CA PRO A 185 10.34 -16.99 -6.79
C PRO A 185 11.86 -17.11 -6.58
N LEU A 186 12.63 -16.62 -7.54
CA LEU A 186 14.08 -16.45 -7.44
C LEU A 186 14.40 -14.97 -7.21
N MET A 187 15.51 -14.70 -6.55
CA MET A 187 16.02 -13.34 -6.31
C MET A 187 17.45 -13.22 -6.81
N VAL A 188 17.74 -12.13 -7.52
CA VAL A 188 19.10 -11.73 -7.87
C VAL A 188 19.65 -10.84 -6.76
N SER A 189 20.84 -11.13 -6.26
CA SER A 189 21.51 -10.29 -5.26
C SER A 189 23.01 -10.20 -5.49
N LYS A 190 23.62 -9.17 -4.90
CA LYS A 190 25.08 -9.03 -4.88
C LYS A 190 25.71 -10.17 -4.06
N CYS A 191 26.85 -10.64 -4.53
CA CYS A 191 27.63 -11.66 -3.87
C CYS A 191 29.13 -11.35 -3.89
N ASP A 192 29.88 -12.00 -3.00
CA ASP A 192 31.34 -12.02 -3.06
C ASP A 192 31.84 -12.95 -4.18
N HIS A 193 33.18 -13.08 -4.29
CA HIS A 193 33.84 -13.93 -5.28
C HIS A 193 33.58 -15.43 -5.08
N GLU A 194 33.08 -15.85 -3.92
CA GLU A 194 32.71 -17.23 -3.60
C GLU A 194 31.22 -17.50 -3.89
N GLY A 195 30.45 -16.47 -4.29
CA GLY A 195 29.04 -16.59 -4.60
C GLY A 195 28.11 -16.42 -3.39
N ASN A 196 28.64 -16.07 -2.22
CA ASN A 196 27.85 -15.85 -1.00
C ASN A 196 27.24 -14.44 -0.99
N ARG A 197 26.01 -14.31 -0.45
CA ARG A 197 25.32 -13.00 -0.38
C ARG A 197 26.17 -11.97 0.36
N SER A 198 26.39 -10.81 -0.27
CA SER A 198 27.18 -9.72 0.30
C SER A 198 26.64 -8.36 -0.13
N ARG A 199 26.51 -7.41 0.80
CA ARG A 199 26.05 -6.04 0.50
C ARG A 199 27.06 -5.25 -0.33
N GLU A 200 28.35 -5.47 -0.06
CA GLU A 200 29.48 -4.84 -0.75
C GLU A 200 30.00 -5.68 -1.91
N GLY A 201 29.36 -6.81 -2.20
CA GLY A 201 29.75 -7.72 -3.28
C GLY A 201 29.83 -7.02 -4.63
N THR A 202 30.90 -7.30 -5.38
CA THR A 202 31.12 -6.82 -6.75
C THR A 202 30.62 -7.81 -7.81
N TYR A 203 30.14 -8.98 -7.39
CA TYR A 203 29.54 -10.01 -8.25
C TYR A 203 28.03 -10.11 -7.99
N TRP A 204 27.32 -10.90 -8.80
CA TRP A 204 25.90 -11.20 -8.60
C TRP A 204 25.63 -12.70 -8.75
N ASN A 205 24.63 -13.21 -8.04
CA ASN A 205 24.19 -14.60 -8.12
C ASN A 205 22.66 -14.67 -7.97
N VAL A 206 22.09 -15.84 -8.30
CA VAL A 206 20.67 -16.16 -8.15
C VAL A 206 20.49 -16.97 -6.87
N PHE A 207 19.46 -16.62 -6.10
CA PHE A 207 19.12 -17.28 -4.85
C PHE A 207 17.62 -17.57 -4.79
N ASP A 208 17.22 -18.47 -3.90
CA ASP A 208 15.82 -18.58 -3.51
C ASP A 208 15.36 -17.26 -2.85
N ALA A 209 14.17 -16.80 -3.22
CA ALA A 209 13.58 -15.55 -2.76
C ALA A 209 12.84 -15.73 -1.42
#